data_AF-A0A5D6WJA9-F1
#
_entry.id   AF-A0A5D6WJA9-F1
#
_cell.length_a   1.000
_cell.length_b   1.000
_cell.length_c   1.000
_cell.angle_alpha   90.00
_cell.angle_beta   90.00
_cell.angle_gamma   90.00
#
_symmetry.space_group_name_H-M   'P 1'
#
loop_
_entity.id
_entity.type
_entity.pdbx_description
1 polymer ?
#
loop_
_entity_poly.entity_id
_entity_poly.type
_entity_poly.pdbx_seq_one_letter_code
_entity_poly.pdbx_strand_id
1 'polypeptide(L)' 'MNAEFMTAKEVAEKFFNGECSYHKVLRLTRTGVLPAMKMGKSYLYRKAELEKWAELNFSRPAYAKAKFNM' A
#
# COMPACT_ATOMS: atom_id res chain seq x y z
N MET A 1 -4.95 7.06 -19.16
CA MET A 1 -4.53 6.02 -18.19
C MET A 1 -5.36 6.22 -16.93
N ASN A 2 -6.23 5.26 -16.60
CA ASN A 2 -7.28 5.41 -15.59
C ASN A 2 -6.68 5.55 -14.19
N ALA A 3 -6.79 6.74 -13.59
CA ALA A 3 -6.50 6.94 -12.17
C ALA A 3 -7.60 6.28 -11.35
N GLU A 4 -7.47 4.97 -11.14
CA GLU A 4 -8.38 4.21 -10.29
C GLU A 4 -8.07 4.57 -8.83
N PHE A 5 -8.96 5.36 -8.23
CA PHE A 5 -8.94 5.64 -6.81
C PHE A 5 -9.70 4.52 -6.08
N MET A 6 -9.12 4.03 -5.00
CA MET A 6 -9.66 2.94 -4.20
C MET A 6 -9.95 3.44 -2.78
N THR A 7 -10.98 2.90 -2.17
CA THR A 7 -11.24 3.05 -0.73
C THR A 7 -10.41 2.06 0.08
N ALA A 8 -10.26 2.28 1.39
CA ALA A 8 -9.56 1.32 2.26
C ALA A 8 -10.17 -0.10 2.22
N LYS A 9 -11.48 -0.21 1.96
CA LYS A 9 -12.17 -1.51 1.80
C LYS A 9 -11.76 -2.19 0.50
N GLU A 10 -11.76 -1.45 -0.61
CA GLU A 10 -11.31 -1.98 -1.91
C GLU A 10 -9.82 -2.32 -1.91
N VAL A 11 -9.00 -1.59 -1.17
CA VAL A 11 -7.59 -1.94 -0.99
C VAL A 11 -7.47 -3.29 -0.27
N ALA A 12 -8.25 -3.52 0.78
CA ALA A 12 -8.26 -4.81 1.48
C ALA A 12 -8.74 -5.95 0.56
N GLU A 13 -9.87 -5.77 -0.14
CA GLU A 13 -10.52 -6.83 -0.92
C GLU A 13 -9.88 -7.05 -2.30
N LYS A 14 -9.58 -5.98 -3.04
CA LYS A 14 -9.10 -6.04 -4.43
C LYS A 14 -7.57 -5.97 -4.54
N PHE A 15 -6.92 -5.06 -3.80
CA PHE A 15 -5.47 -4.87 -3.92
C PHE A 15 -4.69 -5.93 -3.13
N PHE A 16 -5.11 -6.22 -1.90
CA PHE A 16 -4.54 -7.28 -1.07
C PHE A 16 -5.27 -8.62 -1.21
N ASN A 17 -6.23 -8.74 -2.14
CA ASN A 17 -6.99 -9.96 -2.38
C ASN A 17 -7.59 -10.59 -1.11
N GLY A 18 -8.00 -9.77 -0.13
CA GLY A 18 -8.53 -10.23 1.16
C GLY A 18 -7.48 -10.67 2.19
N GLU A 19 -6.19 -10.76 1.84
CA GLU A 19 -5.12 -11.19 2.75
C GLU A 19 -4.78 -10.12 3.81
N CYS A 20 -5.10 -8.86 3.53
CA CYS A 20 -4.93 -7.74 4.46
C CYS A 20 -6.30 -7.22 4.90
N SER A 21 -6.63 -7.39 6.18
CA SER A 21 -7.92 -6.92 6.71
C SER A 21 -8.04 -5.40 6.64
N TYR A 22 -9.28 -4.92 6.49
CA TYR A 22 -9.59 -3.47 6.49
C TYR A 22 -8.97 -2.72 7.67
N HIS A 23 -9.04 -3.27 8.88
CA HIS A 23 -8.42 -2.68 10.07
C HIS A 23 -6.90 -2.57 9.96
N LYS A 24 -6.25 -3.60 9.37
CA LYS A 24 -4.81 -3.59 9.12
C LYS A 24 -4.45 -2.55 8.07
N VAL A 25 -5.21 -2.43 6.98
CA VAL A 25 -5.03 -1.37 5.97
C VAL A 25 -5.11 0.01 6.63
N LEU A 26 -6.16 0.31 7.40
CA LEU A 26 -6.28 1.60 8.10
C LEU A 26 -5.13 1.86 9.08
N ARG A 27 -4.67 0.83 9.80
CA ARG A 27 -3.53 0.97 10.71
C ARG A 27 -2.28 1.35 9.93
N LEU A 28 -1.97 0.64 8.84
CA LEU A 28 -0.80 0.89 7.99
C LEU A 28 -0.83 2.30 7.40
N THR A 29 -2.00 2.76 6.98
CA THR A 29 -2.19 4.13 6.47
C THR A 29 -1.94 5.18 7.54
N ARG A 30 -2.48 4.99 8.76
CA ARG A 30 -2.27 5.92 9.89
C ARG A 30 -0.81 5.97 10.33
N THR A 31 -0.07 4.87 10.19
CA THR A 31 1.37 4.80 10.49
C THR A 31 2.24 5.31 9.33
N GLY A 32 1.65 5.76 8.21
CA GLY A 32 2.38 6.26 7.05
C GLY A 32 3.05 5.18 6.20
N VAL A 33 2.69 3.91 6.39
CA VAL A 33 3.25 2.78 5.63
C VAL A 33 2.61 2.71 4.25
N LEU A 34 1.29 2.81 4.16
CA LEU A 34 0.59 2.81 2.87
C LEU A 34 0.41 4.24 2.35
N PRO A 35 0.72 4.50 1.07
CA PRO A 35 0.45 5.79 0.45
C PRO A 35 -1.06 6.00 0.33
N ALA A 36 -1.59 7.01 1.01
CA ALA A 36 -2.99 7.38 0.94
C ALA A 36 -3.15 8.89 1.05
N MET A 37 -4.20 9.41 0.40
CA MET A 37 -4.64 10.78 0.52
C MET A 37 -5.78 10.85 1.52
N LYS A 38 -5.64 11.70 2.54
CA LYS A 38 -6.72 11.96 3.49
C LYS A 38 -7.75 12.90 2.84
N MET A 39 -8.99 12.43 2.72
CA MET A 39 -10.10 13.19 2.16
C MET A 39 -11.20 13.30 3.22
N GLY A 40 -11.17 14.40 3.97
CA GLY A 40 -12.05 14.61 5.13
C GLY A 40 -11.84 13.56 6.22
N LYS A 41 -12.87 12.74 6.47
CA LYS A 41 -12.86 11.66 7.47
C LYS A 41 -12.38 10.31 6.92
N SER A 42 -12.10 10.24 5.62
CA SER A 42 -11.77 9.00 4.92
C SER A 42 -10.38 9.04 4.29
N TYR A 43 -9.89 7.88 3.89
CA TYR A 43 -8.64 7.73 3.13
C TYR A 43 -8.97 7.22 1.72
N LEU A 44 -8.33 7.84 0.74
CA LEU A 44 -8.40 7.48 -0.67
C LEU A 44 -7.01 7.04 -1.13
N TYR A 45 -6.95 5.98 -1.93
CA TYR A 45 -5.70 5.37 -2.35
C TYR A 45 -5.63 5.42 -3.86
N ARG A 46 -4.53 5.96 -4.41
CA ARG A 46 -4.32 5.88 -5.84
C ARG A 46 -3.67 4.54 -6.16
N LYS A 47 -4.29 3.76 -7.04
CA LYS A 47 -3.77 2.42 -7.41
C LYS A 47 -2.30 2.45 -7.83
N ALA A 48 -1.91 3.42 -8.68
CA ALA A 48 -0.52 3.58 -9.12
C ALA A 48 0.47 3.82 -7.97
N GLU A 49 0.07 4.51 -6.90
CA GLU A 49 0.93 4.74 -5.73
C GLU A 49 1.06 3.48 -4.89
N LEU A 50 -0.03 2.72 -4.74
CA LEU A 50 -0.03 1.42 -4.07
C LEU A 50 0.82 0.40 -4.82
N GLU A 51 0.72 0.32 -6.14
CA GLU A 51 1.54 -0.55 -7.00
C GLU A 51 3.02 -0.18 -6.87
N LYS A 52 3.36 1.12 -7.00
CA LYS A 52 4.73 1.59 -6.79
C LYS A 52 5.26 1.27 -5.39
N TRP A 53 4.42 1.43 -4.37
CA TRP A 53 4.78 1.02 -3.01
C TRP A 53 5.00 -0.49 -2.91
N ALA A 54 4.14 -1.31 -3.52
CA ALA A 54 4.27 -2.76 -3.48
C ALA A 54 5.52 -3.22 -4.23
N GLU A 55 5.84 -2.64 -5.39
CA GLU A 55 7.11 -2.85 -6.06
C GLU A 55 8.27 -2.55 -5.12
N LEU A 56 8.32 -1.39 -4.48
CA LEU A 56 9.44 -1.03 -3.60
C LEU A 56 9.59 -1.94 -2.36
N ASN A 57 8.49 -2.45 -1.83
CA ASN A 57 8.48 -3.23 -0.59
C ASN A 57 8.55 -4.75 -0.81
N PHE A 58 7.99 -5.28 -1.90
CA PHE A 58 7.95 -6.71 -2.22
C PHE A 58 8.91 -7.12 -3.35
N SER A 59 9.39 -6.20 -4.20
CA SER A 59 10.45 -6.52 -5.18
C SER A 59 11.85 -6.63 -4.57
N ARG A 60 12.01 -6.29 -3.28
CA ARG A 60 13.27 -6.48 -2.56
C ARG A 60 13.24 -7.85 -1.90
N PRO A 61 13.84 -8.90 -2.50
CA PRO A 61 14.04 -10.12 -1.77
C PRO A 61 14.92 -9.83 -0.54
N ALA A 62 14.63 -10.48 0.59
CA ALA A 62 15.25 -10.21 1.89
C ALA A 62 16.79 -10.29 1.89
N TYR A 63 17.42 -10.92 0.89
CA TYR A 63 18.87 -11.00 0.72
C TYR A 63 19.51 -9.75 0.07
N ALA A 64 18.75 -8.88 -0.60
CA ALA A 64 19.27 -7.66 -1.24
C ALA A 64 19.71 -6.57 -0.24
N LYS A 65 19.46 -6.77 1.07
CA LYS A 65 20.00 -5.95 2.16
C LYS A 65 21.48 -6.26 2.48
N ALA A 66 22.04 -7.37 2.00
CA ALA A 66 23.36 -7.84 2.41
C ALA A 66 24.54 -7.30 1.58
N LYS A 67 24.32 -6.41 0.60
CA LYS A 67 25.38 -6.02 -0.36
C LYS A 67 25.63 -4.52 -0.53
N PHE A 68 25.49 -3.75 0.54
CA PHE A 68 26.11 -2.42 0.66
C PHE A 68 26.72 -2.26 2.06
N ASN A 69 27.64 -3.16 2.39
CA ASN A 69 28.80 -2.90 3.26
C ASN A 69 29.78 -4.08 3.11
N MET A 70 30.51 -4.10 1.99
CA MET A 70 31.88 -4.60 1.90
C MET A 70 32.52 -4.13 0.59
#